data_AF-A0A0R2R0Y1-F1
#
_entry.id   AF-A0A0R2R0Y1-F1
#
_cell.length_a   1.000
_cell.length_b   1.000
_cell.length_c   1.000
_cell.angle_alpha   90.00
_cell.angle_beta   90.00
_cell.angle_gamma   90.00
#
_symmetry.space_group_name_H-M   'P 1'
#
loop_
_entity.id
_entity.type
_entity.pdbx_description
1 polymer ?
#
loop_
_entity_poly.entity_id
_entity_poly.type
_entity_poly.pdbx_seq_one_letter_code
_entity_poly.pdbx_strand_id
1 'polypeptide(L)'
;MLIKLINGNEVEVLCKYKLKGDVLSFDFPEGYNQNYELIIDPILEFSTYSGSTTDNFGYTATYDNFGFLYAGSTSFGTGYPTTIGAYQINYANSAGGTDIAITKYDTTGTQRIYSTYLGGSLDELPHSMIVNSANELFIYGTTASADFPTTSSAFQTNFNGGTGFSPSGIGVSFPNGSDIFVSRLSANGGNLLASTFIGGTGNDGLNTAPQLKYNYADEVRGEIDIDKNNNIYIATCTKSSDFPTTSAFQNSSNGGQEGVL
;
A
#
# COMPACT_ATOMS: atom_id res chain seq x y z
N MET A 1 21.90 12.19 -7.40
CA MET A 1 23.16 12.84 -7.82
C MET A 1 22.90 13.56 -9.14
N LEU A 2 23.59 14.67 -9.43
CA LEU A 2 23.57 15.26 -10.78
C LEU A 2 24.98 15.16 -11.34
N ILE A 3 25.09 14.67 -12.58
CA ILE A 3 26.38 14.45 -13.24
C ILE A 3 26.38 15.06 -14.64
N LYS A 4 27.58 15.17 -15.22
CA LYS A 4 27.81 15.50 -16.62
C LYS A 4 28.76 14.53 -17.25
N LEU A 5 28.61 14.33 -18.56
CA LEU A 5 29.58 13.61 -19.36
C LEU A 5 30.52 14.60 -20.06
N ILE A 6 31.78 14.64 -19.62
CA ILE A 6 32.85 15.43 -20.25
C ILE A 6 33.85 14.45 -20.85
N ASN A 7 33.91 14.39 -22.18
CA ASN A 7 34.75 13.45 -22.93
C ASN A 7 34.54 11.97 -22.51
N GLY A 8 33.30 11.60 -22.20
CA GLY A 8 32.93 10.25 -21.76
C GLY A 8 33.19 9.95 -20.28
N ASN A 9 33.71 10.91 -19.50
CA ASN A 9 33.85 10.76 -18.05
C ASN A 9 32.70 11.46 -17.32
N GLU A 10 32.20 10.81 -16.28
CA GLU A 10 31.23 11.38 -15.37
C GLU A 10 31.91 12.39 -14.44
N VAL A 11 31.34 13.59 -14.37
CA VAL A 11 31.76 14.66 -13.48
C VAL A 11 30.57 15.08 -12.64
N GLU A 12 30.69 14.93 -11.32
CA GLU A 12 29.65 15.32 -10.37
C GLU A 12 29.41 16.83 -10.44
N VAL A 13 28.14 17.22 -10.43
CA VAL A 13 27.69 18.61 -10.35
C VAL A 13 27.06 18.79 -8.98
N LEU A 14 27.74 19.55 -8.12
CA LEU A 14 27.21 19.88 -6.81
C LEU A 14 25.88 20.63 -6.94
N CYS A 15 24.83 20.04 -6.39
CA CYS A 15 23.49 20.61 -6.37
C CYS A 15 22.87 20.45 -4.98
N LYS A 16 21.91 21.31 -4.65
CA LYS A 16 21.08 21.19 -3.45
C LYS A 16 19.62 21.32 -3.83
N TYR A 17 18.74 20.61 -3.15
CA TYR A 17 17.31 20.86 -3.26
C TYR A 17 16.98 22.25 -2.69
N LYS A 18 16.12 22.97 -3.38
CA LYS A 18 15.61 24.28 -2.98
C LYS A 18 14.10 24.30 -3.19
N LEU A 19 13.39 24.33 -2.07
CA LEU A 19 11.94 24.52 -2.02
C LEU A 19 11.64 26.01 -1.88
N LYS A 20 10.89 26.59 -2.82
CA LYS A 20 10.39 27.96 -2.73
C LYS A 20 8.88 27.96 -3.00
N GLY A 21 8.09 28.12 -1.93
CA GLY A 21 6.66 27.89 -2.00
C GLY A 21 6.39 26.40 -2.24
N ASP A 22 5.67 26.10 -3.32
CA ASP A 22 5.31 24.77 -3.81
C ASP A 22 6.24 24.26 -4.93
N VAL A 23 7.30 25.00 -5.27
CA VAL A 23 8.25 24.61 -6.32
C VAL A 23 9.52 24.02 -5.71
N LEU A 24 9.74 22.72 -5.94
CA LEU A 24 11.02 22.04 -5.68
C LEU A 24 11.94 22.19 -6.89
N SER A 25 13.14 22.73 -6.66
CA SER A 25 14.14 23.00 -7.71
C SER A 25 15.54 22.57 -7.27
N PHE A 26 16.48 22.52 -8.21
CA PHE A 26 17.91 22.37 -7.92
C PHE A 26 18.59 23.74 -7.86
N ASP A 27 19.34 23.99 -6.80
CA ASP A 27 20.26 25.12 -6.66
C ASP A 27 21.68 24.62 -6.95
N PHE A 28 22.38 25.33 -7.84
CA PHE A 28 23.76 25.02 -8.23
C PHE A 28 24.68 26.09 -7.63
N PRO A 29 25.15 25.93 -6.39
CA PRO A 29 25.90 26.96 -5.67
C PRO A 29 27.21 27.36 -6.40
N GLU A 30 27.78 26.43 -7.16
CA GLU A 30 29.00 26.64 -7.96
C GLU A 30 28.68 26.87 -9.45
N GLY A 31 27.40 26.90 -9.82
CA GLY A 31 26.96 26.87 -11.20
C GLY A 31 27.30 25.56 -11.90
N TYR A 32 27.03 25.50 -13.21
CA TYR A 32 27.44 24.38 -14.04
C TYR A 32 27.56 24.86 -15.50
N ASN A 33 28.55 24.36 -16.25
CA ASN A 33 28.67 24.58 -17.70
C ASN A 33 27.46 24.00 -18.48
N GLN A 34 26.64 24.87 -19.09
CA GLN A 34 25.41 24.49 -19.79
C GLN A 34 25.65 23.92 -21.20
N ASN A 35 26.89 23.88 -21.69
CA ASN A 35 27.23 23.26 -22.98
C ASN A 35 27.30 21.73 -22.91
N TYR A 36 27.16 21.15 -21.71
CA TYR A 36 27.13 19.70 -21.50
C TYR A 36 25.76 19.29 -20.95
N GLU A 37 25.29 18.12 -21.37
CA GLU A 37 24.07 17.51 -20.83
C GLU A 37 24.20 17.31 -19.32
N LEU A 38 23.17 17.75 -18.60
CA LEU A 38 23.04 17.55 -17.17
C LEU A 38 22.15 16.34 -16.93
N ILE A 39 22.72 15.29 -16.35
CA ILE A 39 22.05 14.02 -16.12
C ILE A 39 21.63 13.96 -14.66
N ILE A 40 20.36 13.67 -14.42
CA ILE A 40 19.86 13.33 -13.09
C ILE A 40 20.07 11.83 -12.91
N ASP A 41 20.99 11.49 -12.02
CA ASP A 41 21.34 10.11 -11.72
C ASP A 41 20.80 9.75 -10.32
N PRO A 42 19.72 8.96 -10.22
CA PRO A 42 19.16 8.57 -8.93
C PRO A 42 20.17 7.71 -8.17
N ILE A 43 20.33 7.98 -6.88
CA ILE A 43 21.17 7.17 -6.00
C ILE A 43 20.28 6.06 -5.43
N LEU A 44 20.74 4.82 -5.52
CA LEU A 44 20.18 3.72 -4.73
C LEU A 44 20.62 3.92 -3.27
N GLU A 45 19.73 4.43 -2.41
CA GLU A 45 20.04 4.60 -0.98
C GLU A 45 20.27 3.26 -0.30
N PHE A 46 19.39 2.28 -0.53
CA PHE A 46 19.59 0.89 -0.16
C PHE A 46 18.69 -0.06 -0.95
N SER A 47 19.02 -1.35 -0.91
CA SER A 47 18.11 -2.46 -1.23
C SER A 47 18.37 -3.60 -0.25
N THR A 48 17.33 -4.32 0.13
CA THR A 48 17.44 -5.42 1.10
C THR A 48 16.38 -6.48 0.83
N TYR A 49 16.58 -7.68 1.37
CA TYR A 49 15.59 -8.76 1.31
C TYR A 49 14.66 -8.70 2.53
N SER A 50 13.41 -9.17 2.37
CA SER A 50 12.44 -9.24 3.48
C SER A 50 12.91 -10.16 4.61
N GLY A 51 13.74 -11.16 4.29
CA GLY A 51 14.19 -12.19 5.21
C GLY A 51 13.14 -13.29 5.44
N SER A 52 12.07 -13.31 4.66
CA SER A 52 11.04 -14.36 4.69
C SER A 52 11.58 -15.69 4.22
N THR A 53 11.20 -16.77 4.91
CA THR A 53 11.46 -18.16 4.49
C THR A 53 10.31 -18.76 3.69
N THR A 54 9.22 -18.03 3.53
CA THR A 54 8.08 -18.37 2.67
C THR A 54 8.03 -17.44 1.47
N ASP A 55 7.36 -17.90 0.41
CA ASP A 55 7.06 -17.05 -0.74
C ASP A 55 6.30 -15.81 -0.28
N ASN A 56 6.69 -14.67 -0.82
CA ASN A 56 6.07 -13.37 -0.56
C ASN A 56 6.20 -12.50 -1.81
N PHE A 57 5.27 -11.55 -1.95
CA PHE A 57 5.23 -10.64 -3.09
C PHE A 57 5.02 -9.21 -2.62
N GLY A 58 5.87 -8.28 -3.05
CA GLY A 58 5.76 -6.86 -2.70
C GLY A 58 4.74 -6.13 -3.55
N TYR A 59 3.84 -5.37 -2.92
CA TYR A 59 2.77 -4.62 -3.58
C TYR A 59 2.99 -3.12 -3.55
N THR A 60 3.37 -2.59 -2.38
CA THR A 60 3.40 -1.14 -2.15
C THR A 60 4.49 -0.78 -1.15
N ALA A 61 4.96 0.45 -1.22
CA ALA A 61 5.92 0.99 -0.27
C ALA A 61 5.65 2.48 -0.03
N THR A 62 5.94 2.95 1.17
CA THR A 62 5.83 4.36 1.56
C THR A 62 6.92 4.68 2.59
N TYR A 63 7.08 5.95 2.94
CA TYR A 63 8.01 6.39 3.98
C TYR A 63 7.29 7.22 5.05
N ASP A 64 7.90 7.36 6.22
CA ASP A 64 7.43 8.29 7.27
C ASP A 64 8.21 9.61 7.28
N ASN A 65 7.86 10.53 8.19
CA ASN A 65 8.51 11.84 8.30
C ASN A 65 9.99 11.77 8.74
N PHE A 66 10.48 10.61 9.17
CA PHE A 66 11.88 10.37 9.49
C PHE A 66 12.64 9.69 8.34
N GLY A 67 11.97 9.40 7.22
CA GLY A 67 12.54 8.69 6.07
C GLY A 67 12.60 7.17 6.24
N PHE A 68 11.99 6.61 7.28
CA PHE A 68 11.94 5.15 7.44
C PHE A 68 10.99 4.55 6.40
N LEU A 69 11.47 3.52 5.70
CA LEU A 69 10.73 2.85 4.63
C LEU A 69 9.77 1.81 5.22
N TYR A 70 8.56 1.79 4.69
CA TYR A 70 7.56 0.76 4.92
C TYR A 70 7.36 -0.02 3.63
N ALA A 71 7.48 -1.34 3.69
CA ALA A 71 7.15 -2.26 2.60
C ALA A 71 5.90 -3.05 2.96
N GLY A 72 4.91 -3.02 2.07
CA GLY A 72 3.69 -3.80 2.12
C GLY A 72 3.76 -4.93 1.10
N SER A 73 3.62 -6.15 1.59
CA SER A 73 3.70 -7.36 0.80
C SER A 73 2.59 -8.32 1.20
N THR A 74 2.43 -9.38 0.42
CA THR A 74 1.59 -10.51 0.75
C THR A 74 2.49 -11.70 1.04
N SER A 75 2.22 -12.44 2.12
CA SER A 75 2.94 -13.65 2.52
C SER A 75 2.10 -14.89 2.23
N PHE A 76 2.67 -15.89 1.57
CA PHE A 76 1.97 -17.13 1.18
C PHE A 76 2.10 -18.26 2.21
N GLY A 77 2.18 -17.90 3.49
CA GLY A 77 2.31 -18.86 4.59
C GLY A 77 3.11 -18.37 5.78
N THR A 78 3.43 -19.31 6.67
CA THR A 78 4.27 -19.09 7.85
C THR A 78 5.74 -18.99 7.45
N GLY A 79 6.39 -17.86 7.74
CA GLY A 79 7.84 -17.71 7.52
C GLY A 79 8.31 -16.27 7.32
N TYR A 80 7.39 -15.31 7.16
CA TYR A 80 7.73 -13.89 7.14
C TYR A 80 8.21 -13.47 8.55
N PRO A 81 9.32 -12.72 8.67
CA PRO A 81 9.95 -12.53 9.96
C PRO A 81 9.28 -11.39 10.72
N THR A 82 8.47 -11.71 11.72
CA THR A 82 7.78 -10.73 12.57
C THR A 82 8.65 -10.28 13.75
N THR A 83 8.26 -9.16 14.38
CA THR A 83 8.93 -8.60 15.55
C THR A 83 8.06 -8.80 16.79
N ILE A 84 8.66 -9.22 17.92
CA ILE A 84 7.94 -9.34 19.20
C ILE A 84 7.34 -7.98 19.59
N GLY A 85 6.05 -7.96 19.94
CA GLY A 85 5.33 -6.74 20.26
C GLY A 85 4.72 -6.03 19.04
N ALA A 86 4.90 -6.55 17.82
CA ALA A 86 4.13 -6.14 16.67
C ALA A 86 2.67 -6.66 16.76
N TYR A 87 1.77 -6.02 16.03
CA TYR A 87 0.32 -6.24 16.14
C TYR A 87 -0.10 -7.71 15.96
N GLN A 88 0.33 -8.33 14.87
CA GLN A 88 0.02 -9.72 14.56
C GLN A 88 1.33 -10.44 14.18
N ILE A 89 1.77 -11.32 15.07
CA ILE A 89 3.05 -12.04 14.90
C ILE A 89 2.90 -13.41 14.24
N ASN A 90 1.67 -13.95 14.22
CA ASN A 90 1.35 -15.25 13.64
C ASN A 90 0.52 -15.06 12.38
N TYR A 91 0.83 -15.85 11.36
CA TYR A 91 0.05 -15.98 10.15
C TYR A 91 -1.34 -16.56 10.47
N ALA A 92 -2.42 -15.90 10.02
CA ALA A 92 -3.79 -16.24 10.37
C ALA A 92 -4.42 -17.25 9.41
N ASN A 93 -4.12 -17.18 8.11
CA ASN A 93 -4.72 -18.05 7.10
C ASN A 93 -4.17 -19.49 7.13
N SER A 94 -4.64 -20.29 8.09
CA SER A 94 -4.22 -21.68 8.27
C SER A 94 -4.64 -22.65 7.14
N ALA A 95 -5.50 -22.21 6.21
CA ALA A 95 -6.00 -23.02 5.10
C ALA A 95 -5.04 -23.06 3.89
N GLY A 96 -3.98 -22.24 3.91
CA GLY A 96 -3.16 -21.97 2.74
C GLY A 96 -3.81 -20.86 1.90
N GLY A 97 -3.02 -19.88 1.51
CA GLY A 97 -3.53 -18.61 1.00
C GLY A 97 -2.57 -17.49 1.33
N THR A 98 -3.09 -16.32 1.68
CA THR A 98 -2.25 -15.16 1.99
C THR A 98 -2.71 -14.23 3.10
N ASP A 99 -1.77 -13.75 3.93
CA ASP A 99 -1.93 -12.59 4.82
C ASP A 99 -1.09 -11.43 4.29
N ILE A 100 -1.45 -10.20 4.66
CA ILE A 100 -0.57 -9.03 4.45
C ILE A 100 0.63 -9.14 5.39
N ALA A 101 1.81 -8.77 4.89
CA ALA A 101 3.04 -8.62 5.66
C ALA A 101 3.61 -7.22 5.47
N ILE A 102 3.82 -6.52 6.58
CA ILE A 102 4.31 -5.14 6.62
C ILE A 102 5.65 -5.12 7.35
N THR A 103 6.68 -4.56 6.71
CA THR A 103 7.99 -4.33 7.33
C THR A 103 8.34 -2.85 7.32
N LYS A 104 8.76 -2.33 8.47
CA LYS A 104 9.39 -1.01 8.58
C LYS A 104 10.90 -1.16 8.71
N TYR A 105 11.65 -0.49 7.85
CA TYR A 105 13.11 -0.45 7.84
C TYR A 105 13.62 0.91 8.30
N ASP A 106 14.84 0.94 8.83
CA ASP A 106 15.55 2.20 9.01
C ASP A 106 15.93 2.85 7.67
N THR A 107 16.45 4.08 7.70
CA THR A 107 16.82 4.84 6.49
C THR A 107 17.98 4.21 5.69
N THR A 108 18.63 3.19 6.22
CA THR A 108 19.75 2.50 5.57
C THR A 108 19.38 1.11 5.05
N GLY A 109 18.17 0.62 5.36
CA GLY A 109 17.73 -0.74 5.07
C GLY A 109 18.48 -1.83 5.82
N THR A 110 19.37 -1.48 6.77
CA THR A 110 20.20 -2.45 7.50
C THR A 110 19.50 -3.00 8.73
N GLN A 111 18.51 -2.29 9.26
CA GLN A 111 17.73 -2.72 10.40
C GLN A 111 16.24 -2.74 10.10
N ARG A 112 15.59 -3.79 10.57
CA ARG A 112 14.14 -3.89 10.65
C ARG A 112 13.67 -3.27 11.96
N ILE A 113 12.93 -2.16 11.88
CA ILE A 113 12.32 -1.49 13.03
C ILE A 113 11.20 -2.37 13.60
N TYR A 114 10.28 -2.80 12.73
CA TYR A 114 9.29 -3.82 13.08
C TYR A 114 8.84 -4.58 11.83
N SER A 115 8.23 -5.75 12.03
CA SER A 115 7.45 -6.44 11.00
C SER A 115 6.26 -7.16 11.63
N THR A 116 5.15 -7.16 10.92
CA THR A 116 3.86 -7.71 11.36
C THR A 116 3.14 -8.35 10.17
N TYR A 117 2.30 -9.33 10.47
CA TYR A 117 1.19 -9.68 9.59
C TYR A 117 0.02 -8.71 9.79
N LEU A 118 -0.95 -8.77 8.90
CA LEU A 118 -2.30 -8.23 9.05
C LEU A 118 -3.24 -9.08 8.19
N GLY A 119 -4.10 -9.88 8.79
CA GLY A 119 -4.94 -10.80 8.02
C GLY A 119 -5.94 -11.59 8.87
N GLY A 120 -6.82 -12.30 8.17
CA GLY A 120 -7.84 -13.18 8.74
C GLY A 120 -7.67 -14.63 8.29
N SER A 121 -8.78 -15.36 8.23
CA SER A 121 -8.78 -16.78 7.89
C SER A 121 -8.65 -17.10 6.39
N LEU A 122 -8.81 -16.11 5.52
CA LEU A 122 -8.76 -16.19 4.06
C LEU A 122 -7.79 -15.13 3.49
N ASP A 123 -7.83 -14.88 2.18
CA ASP A 123 -6.79 -14.12 1.50
C ASP A 123 -6.94 -12.61 1.63
N GLU A 124 -5.81 -11.94 1.92
CA GLU A 124 -5.69 -10.49 1.89
C GLU A 124 -4.61 -9.96 0.94
N LEU A 125 -4.89 -8.79 0.37
CA LEU A 125 -3.96 -8.06 -0.47
C LEU A 125 -3.83 -6.60 0.03
N PRO A 126 -2.60 -6.09 0.26
CA PRO A 126 -2.37 -4.67 0.44
C PRO A 126 -2.26 -4.00 -0.93
N HIS A 127 -3.12 -3.02 -1.22
CA HIS A 127 -3.09 -2.33 -2.51
C HIS A 127 -2.17 -1.12 -2.43
N SER A 128 -2.38 -0.29 -1.40
CA SER A 128 -1.65 0.95 -1.21
C SER A 128 -1.50 1.29 0.27
N MET A 129 -0.44 2.01 0.61
CA MET A 129 -0.13 2.44 1.98
C MET A 129 0.35 3.87 1.99
N ILE A 130 0.02 4.58 3.07
CA ILE A 130 0.48 5.95 3.29
C ILE A 130 0.66 6.22 4.78
N VAL A 131 1.59 7.10 5.13
CA VAL A 131 1.87 7.48 6.51
C VAL A 131 1.38 8.90 6.77
N ASN A 132 0.69 9.09 7.90
CA ASN A 132 0.19 10.42 8.28
C ASN A 132 1.23 11.28 9.01
N SER A 133 0.86 12.51 9.38
CA SER A 133 1.76 13.43 10.09
C SER A 133 2.20 12.95 11.49
N ALA A 134 1.53 11.95 12.06
CA ALA A 134 1.87 11.32 13.34
C ALA A 134 2.74 10.05 13.18
N ASN A 135 3.18 9.74 11.95
CA ASN A 135 3.90 8.53 11.57
C ASN A 135 3.08 7.23 11.76
N GLU A 136 1.76 7.32 11.76
CA GLU A 136 0.85 6.18 11.76
C GLU A 136 0.65 5.68 10.33
N LEU A 137 0.71 4.37 10.14
CA LEU A 137 0.60 3.74 8.83
C LEU A 137 -0.86 3.43 8.51
N PHE A 138 -1.36 3.96 7.40
CA PHE A 138 -2.64 3.58 6.83
C PHE A 138 -2.41 2.57 5.72
N ILE A 139 -3.22 1.51 5.73
CA ILE A 139 -3.20 0.45 4.73
C ILE A 139 -4.60 0.38 4.13
N TYR A 140 -4.66 0.48 2.81
CA TYR A 140 -5.85 0.19 2.01
C TYR A 140 -5.62 -1.11 1.23
N GLY A 141 -6.65 -1.95 1.19
CA GLY A 141 -6.61 -3.16 0.38
C GLY A 141 -7.93 -3.91 0.39
N THR A 142 -7.86 -5.18 0.02
CA THR A 142 -9.03 -6.06 -0.06
C THR A 142 -8.81 -7.31 0.76
N THR A 143 -9.88 -7.81 1.37
CA THR A 143 -9.87 -9.05 2.14
C THR A 143 -11.01 -9.96 1.72
N ALA A 144 -10.76 -11.27 1.72
CA ALA A 144 -11.78 -12.31 1.62
C ALA A 144 -12.32 -12.75 3.00
N SER A 145 -11.73 -12.25 4.09
CA SER A 145 -11.90 -12.76 5.44
C SER A 145 -13.03 -12.06 6.18
N ALA A 146 -14.05 -12.83 6.56
CA ALA A 146 -15.11 -12.34 7.44
C ALA A 146 -14.60 -12.02 8.87
N ASP A 147 -13.45 -12.58 9.24
CA ASP A 147 -12.75 -12.37 10.51
C ASP A 147 -11.52 -11.45 10.37
N PHE A 148 -11.41 -10.68 9.27
CA PHE A 148 -10.37 -9.67 9.15
C PHE A 148 -10.38 -8.73 10.36
N PRO A 149 -9.21 -8.36 10.93
CA PRO A 149 -9.18 -7.57 12.15
C PRO A 149 -9.85 -6.20 11.98
N THR A 150 -10.91 -5.94 12.76
CA THR A 150 -11.58 -4.63 12.83
C THR A 150 -11.54 -4.06 14.25
N THR A 151 -11.73 -2.75 14.36
CA THR A 151 -11.87 -2.08 15.67
C THR A 151 -13.33 -1.93 16.07
N SER A 152 -13.63 -1.90 17.37
CA SER A 152 -15.01 -1.82 17.87
C SER A 152 -15.78 -0.56 17.45
N SER A 153 -15.09 0.52 17.11
CA SER A 153 -15.68 1.78 16.62
C SER A 153 -15.59 1.92 15.09
N ALA A 154 -15.42 0.82 14.36
CA ALA A 154 -15.33 0.84 12.90
C ALA A 154 -16.61 1.36 12.26
N PHE A 155 -16.48 1.92 11.05
CA PHE A 155 -17.62 2.30 10.22
C PHE A 155 -18.45 1.08 9.83
N GLN A 156 -17.79 0.00 9.40
CA GLN A 156 -18.36 -1.32 9.19
C GLN A 156 -17.48 -2.38 9.87
N THR A 157 -18.09 -3.21 10.71
CA THR A 157 -17.42 -4.32 11.43
C THR A 157 -17.69 -5.68 10.79
N ASN A 158 -18.60 -5.74 9.82
CA ASN A 158 -19.00 -6.99 9.18
C ASN A 158 -18.54 -6.98 7.72
N PHE A 159 -18.03 -8.12 7.29
CA PHE A 159 -17.80 -8.43 5.90
C PHE A 159 -19.12 -8.76 5.20
N ASN A 160 -19.45 -8.03 4.15
CA ASN A 160 -20.62 -8.25 3.31
C ASN A 160 -20.29 -9.16 2.13
N GLY A 161 -19.08 -9.03 1.58
CA GLY A 161 -18.55 -9.90 0.54
C GLY A 161 -19.32 -9.78 -0.77
N GLY A 162 -19.26 -10.85 -1.57
CA GLY A 162 -19.87 -10.85 -2.89
C GLY A 162 -19.75 -12.17 -3.63
N THR A 163 -19.73 -12.10 -4.96
CA THR A 163 -19.60 -13.29 -5.80
C THR A 163 -18.16 -13.79 -5.77
N GLY A 164 -17.99 -15.09 -5.53
CA GLY A 164 -16.67 -15.73 -5.50
C GLY A 164 -15.80 -15.39 -6.72
N PHE A 165 -14.52 -15.06 -6.48
CA PHE A 165 -13.59 -14.60 -7.50
C PHE A 165 -12.16 -15.07 -7.21
N SER A 166 -11.48 -15.65 -8.19
CA SER A 166 -10.08 -16.04 -8.06
C SER A 166 -9.30 -15.45 -9.25
N PRO A 167 -8.54 -14.36 -9.04
CA PRO A 167 -7.73 -13.78 -10.11
C PRO A 167 -6.61 -14.72 -10.54
N SER A 168 -6.34 -14.76 -11.85
CA SER A 168 -5.29 -15.62 -12.40
C SER A 168 -3.91 -14.98 -12.19
N GLY A 169 -2.96 -15.73 -11.64
CA GLY A 169 -1.54 -15.36 -11.61
C GLY A 169 -1.04 -14.61 -10.38
N ILE A 170 -1.91 -14.16 -9.48
CA ILE A 170 -1.51 -13.47 -8.23
C ILE A 170 -1.63 -14.33 -6.97
N GLY A 171 -2.08 -15.59 -7.12
CA GLY A 171 -2.03 -16.59 -6.04
C GLY A 171 -3.03 -16.40 -4.90
N VAL A 172 -4.11 -15.65 -5.13
CA VAL A 172 -5.18 -15.44 -4.15
C VAL A 172 -6.55 -15.92 -4.65
N SER A 173 -7.46 -16.12 -3.71
CA SER A 173 -8.81 -16.61 -3.89
C SER A 173 -9.78 -15.92 -2.93
N PHE A 174 -10.87 -15.39 -3.48
CA PHE A 174 -11.94 -14.72 -2.77
C PHE A 174 -13.22 -15.56 -2.87
N PRO A 175 -13.33 -16.71 -2.18
CA PRO A 175 -14.44 -17.65 -2.38
C PRO A 175 -15.82 -17.06 -2.04
N ASN A 176 -15.84 -16.09 -1.11
CA ASN A 176 -17.04 -15.38 -0.68
C ASN A 176 -17.07 -13.91 -1.16
N GLY A 177 -16.32 -13.62 -2.23
CA GLY A 177 -16.11 -12.25 -2.71
C GLY A 177 -15.13 -11.46 -1.85
N SER A 178 -15.12 -10.14 -2.02
CA SER A 178 -14.19 -9.23 -1.36
C SER A 178 -14.86 -7.97 -0.87
N ASP A 179 -14.40 -7.48 0.27
CA ASP A 179 -14.64 -6.11 0.73
C ASP A 179 -13.31 -5.36 0.78
N ILE A 180 -13.39 -4.04 0.70
CA ILE A 180 -12.26 -3.17 1.03
C ILE A 180 -12.04 -3.22 2.53
N PHE A 181 -10.79 -3.19 2.96
CA PHE A 181 -10.43 -2.80 4.32
C PHE A 181 -9.61 -1.52 4.32
N VAL A 182 -9.72 -0.76 5.41
CA VAL A 182 -8.82 0.35 5.73
C VAL A 182 -8.35 0.19 7.16
N SER A 183 -7.05 0.01 7.34
CA SER A 183 -6.40 -0.22 8.63
C SER A 183 -5.44 0.90 8.96
N ARG A 184 -5.32 1.26 10.24
CA ARG A 184 -4.37 2.24 10.78
C ARG A 184 -3.53 1.60 11.88
N LEU A 185 -2.24 1.42 11.64
CA LEU A 185 -1.29 0.94 12.62
C LEU A 185 -0.57 2.10 13.33
N SER A 186 -0.27 1.91 14.62
CA SER A 186 0.59 2.83 15.37
C SER A 186 1.99 2.90 14.75
N ALA A 187 2.71 4.01 14.99
CA ALA A 187 4.04 4.24 14.40
C ALA A 187 5.09 3.16 14.72
N ASN A 188 4.91 2.43 15.84
CA ASN A 188 5.74 1.30 16.25
C ASN A 188 5.24 -0.07 15.76
N GLY A 189 4.12 -0.12 15.03
CA GLY A 189 3.53 -1.35 14.48
C GLY A 189 2.85 -2.27 15.49
N GLY A 190 2.73 -1.87 16.76
CA GLY A 190 2.22 -2.74 17.83
C GLY A 190 0.70 -2.73 18.02
N ASN A 191 0.00 -1.69 17.53
CA ASN A 191 -1.43 -1.53 17.76
C ASN A 191 -2.18 -1.24 16.46
N LEU A 192 -3.32 -1.89 16.28
CA LEU A 192 -4.33 -1.51 15.29
C LEU A 192 -5.23 -0.42 15.89
N LEU A 193 -4.95 0.83 15.54
CA LEU A 193 -5.58 2.04 16.08
C LEU A 193 -6.96 2.32 15.48
N ALA A 194 -7.21 1.82 14.27
CA ALA A 194 -8.50 1.82 13.60
C ALA A 194 -8.45 0.73 12.52
N SER A 195 -9.57 0.04 12.30
CA SER A 195 -9.74 -0.82 11.13
C SER A 195 -11.22 -1.03 10.85
N THR A 196 -11.59 -0.95 9.59
CA THR A 196 -12.98 -1.06 9.10
C THR A 196 -13.03 -1.79 7.78
N PHE A 197 -14.15 -2.44 7.52
CA PHE A 197 -14.55 -2.77 6.15
C PHE A 197 -15.14 -1.53 5.46
N ILE A 198 -15.14 -1.55 4.13
CA ILE A 198 -15.90 -0.63 3.26
C ILE A 198 -16.46 -1.46 2.10
N GLY A 199 -17.78 -1.59 2.03
CA GLY A 199 -18.42 -2.32 0.94
C GLY A 199 -19.92 -2.55 1.09
N GLY A 200 -20.51 -3.10 0.04
CA GLY A 200 -21.90 -3.53 -0.07
C GLY A 200 -21.99 -5.03 -0.39
N THR A 201 -23.01 -5.46 -1.12
CA THR A 201 -23.29 -6.89 -1.37
C THR A 201 -22.59 -7.49 -2.60
N GLY A 202 -21.74 -6.71 -3.27
CA GLY A 202 -20.91 -7.12 -4.41
C GLY A 202 -19.42 -7.03 -4.10
N ASN A 203 -18.57 -7.46 -5.04
CA ASN A 203 -17.12 -7.38 -4.83
C ASN A 203 -16.65 -5.93 -4.86
N ASP A 204 -15.97 -5.54 -3.79
CA ASP A 204 -15.44 -4.21 -3.59
C ASP A 204 -13.92 -4.21 -3.56
N GLY A 205 -13.33 -3.16 -4.11
CA GLY A 205 -11.88 -2.97 -4.19
C GLY A 205 -11.16 -3.80 -5.25
N LEU A 206 -11.84 -4.72 -5.96
CA LEU A 206 -11.24 -5.55 -7.00
C LEU A 206 -11.72 -5.19 -8.40
N ASN A 207 -10.77 -4.95 -9.30
CA ASN A 207 -11.07 -4.75 -10.72
C ASN A 207 -11.30 -6.09 -11.42
N THR A 208 -12.57 -6.44 -11.61
CA THR A 208 -12.99 -7.68 -12.28
C THR A 208 -13.48 -7.45 -13.71
N ALA A 209 -13.29 -6.25 -14.26
CA ALA A 209 -13.70 -5.91 -15.62
C ALA A 209 -12.82 -6.63 -16.66
N PRO A 210 -13.38 -7.43 -17.58
CA PRO A 210 -12.59 -8.22 -18.54
C PRO A 210 -11.69 -7.40 -19.46
N GLN A 211 -12.09 -6.16 -19.75
CA GLN A 211 -11.40 -5.28 -20.70
C GLN A 211 -10.41 -4.31 -20.03
N LEU A 212 -10.25 -4.37 -18.70
CA LEU A 212 -9.36 -3.46 -17.94
C LEU A 212 -8.20 -4.22 -17.28
N LYS A 213 -7.80 -5.36 -17.84
CA LYS A 213 -6.72 -6.22 -17.35
C LYS A 213 -5.67 -6.38 -18.44
N TYR A 214 -4.68 -5.50 -18.43
CA TYR A 214 -3.60 -5.49 -19.43
C TYR A 214 -2.25 -5.88 -18.83
N ASN A 215 -2.03 -5.58 -17.56
CA ASN A 215 -0.81 -5.87 -16.83
C ASN A 215 -1.09 -6.82 -15.67
N TYR A 216 -0.01 -7.42 -15.19
CA TYR A 216 -0.02 -8.24 -13.99
C TYR A 216 -0.59 -7.45 -12.80
N ALA A 217 -1.50 -8.08 -12.05
CA ALA A 217 -2.17 -7.53 -10.87
C ALA A 217 -3.06 -6.29 -11.13
N ASP A 218 -3.53 -6.07 -12.36
CA ASP A 218 -4.50 -5.00 -12.66
C ASP A 218 -5.84 -5.16 -11.92
N GLU A 219 -6.13 -6.33 -11.36
CA GLU A 219 -7.24 -6.58 -10.43
C GLU A 219 -7.12 -5.82 -9.11
N VAL A 220 -5.89 -5.51 -8.70
CA VAL A 220 -5.53 -5.06 -7.36
C VAL A 220 -5.12 -3.58 -7.45
N ARG A 221 -5.99 -2.76 -8.06
CA ARG A 221 -5.75 -1.33 -8.29
C ARG A 221 -6.67 -0.48 -7.44
N GLY A 222 -6.05 0.35 -6.62
CA GLY A 222 -6.67 1.44 -5.87
C GLY A 222 -5.61 2.15 -5.04
N GLU A 223 -5.87 3.39 -4.68
CA GLU A 223 -4.89 4.23 -3.97
C GLU A 223 -5.51 4.84 -2.73
N ILE A 224 -4.70 4.97 -1.68
CA ILE A 224 -5.01 5.74 -0.49
C ILE A 224 -4.10 6.96 -0.44
N ASP A 225 -4.67 8.13 -0.24
CA ASP A 225 -3.94 9.38 -0.07
C ASP A 225 -4.44 10.14 1.15
N ILE A 226 -3.61 11.03 1.69
CA ILE A 226 -3.87 11.78 2.91
C ILE A 226 -3.52 13.25 2.69
N ASP A 227 -4.47 14.15 2.99
CA ASP A 227 -4.18 15.59 2.95
C ASP A 227 -3.41 16.08 4.19
N LYS A 228 -2.99 17.34 4.16
CA LYS A 228 -2.30 18.00 5.29
C LYS A 228 -3.08 18.05 6.61
N ASN A 229 -4.39 17.80 6.58
CA ASN A 229 -5.27 17.77 7.75
C ASN A 229 -5.51 16.32 8.24
N ASN A 230 -4.83 15.34 7.64
CA ASN A 230 -5.02 13.91 7.85
C ASN A 230 -6.41 13.39 7.41
N ASN A 231 -7.07 14.05 6.46
CA ASN A 231 -8.24 13.48 5.79
C ASN A 231 -7.78 12.41 4.81
N ILE A 232 -8.50 11.29 4.78
CA ILE A 232 -8.17 10.11 3.97
C ILE A 232 -9.03 10.10 2.72
N TYR A 233 -8.41 9.85 1.57
CA TYR A 233 -9.05 9.71 0.26
C TYR A 233 -8.71 8.34 -0.30
N ILE A 234 -9.70 7.63 -0.84
CA ILE A 234 -9.47 6.30 -1.42
C ILE A 234 -10.10 6.25 -2.81
N ALA A 235 -9.26 6.18 -3.84
CA ALA A 235 -9.73 5.99 -5.21
C ALA A 235 -9.70 4.49 -5.54
N THR A 236 -10.87 3.90 -5.80
CA THR A 236 -10.98 2.46 -6.07
C THR A 236 -12.22 2.14 -6.93
N CYS A 237 -12.69 0.90 -6.93
CA CYS A 237 -13.87 0.45 -7.64
C CYS A 237 -14.75 -0.48 -6.81
N THR A 238 -16.01 -0.56 -7.22
CA THR A 238 -17.07 -1.35 -6.57
C THR A 238 -17.94 -2.03 -7.63
N LYS A 239 -18.41 -3.25 -7.31
CA LYS A 239 -19.56 -3.88 -8.00
C LYS A 239 -20.84 -3.82 -7.18
N SER A 240 -20.79 -3.28 -5.97
CA SER A 240 -21.92 -3.16 -5.07
C SER A 240 -22.88 -2.08 -5.56
N SER A 241 -24.14 -2.44 -5.79
CA SER A 241 -25.20 -1.46 -6.07
C SER A 241 -25.61 -0.65 -4.84
N ASP A 242 -25.25 -1.16 -3.67
CA ASP A 242 -25.49 -0.64 -2.32
C ASP A 242 -24.19 -0.24 -1.61
N PHE A 243 -23.16 0.14 -2.39
CA PHE A 243 -21.92 0.68 -1.83
C PHE A 243 -22.23 1.86 -0.89
N PRO A 244 -21.56 1.97 0.29
CA PRO A 244 -21.87 3.03 1.23
C PRO A 244 -21.65 4.43 0.64
N THR A 245 -22.71 5.22 0.54
CA THR A 245 -22.68 6.60 0.06
C THR A 245 -23.28 7.55 1.10
N THR A 246 -22.93 8.83 1.01
CA THR A 246 -23.53 9.90 1.82
C THR A 246 -24.34 10.85 0.94
N SER A 247 -24.22 12.17 1.08
CA SER A 247 -24.81 13.14 0.14
C SER A 247 -23.93 13.28 -1.11
N ALA A 248 -23.63 12.17 -1.78
CA ALA A 248 -22.72 12.13 -2.92
C ALA A 248 -23.40 12.64 -4.21
N PHE A 249 -22.58 13.02 -5.19
CA PHE A 249 -23.07 13.42 -6.53
C PHE A 249 -23.83 12.30 -7.22
N GLN A 250 -23.34 11.06 -7.10
CA GLN A 250 -24.00 9.83 -7.53
C GLN A 250 -24.17 8.91 -6.32
N ASN A 251 -25.42 8.61 -5.96
CA ASN A 251 -25.76 7.81 -4.77
C ASN A 251 -26.25 6.39 -5.10
N SER A 252 -26.19 6.00 -6.37
CA SER A 252 -26.59 4.68 -6.83
C SER A 252 -25.69 4.22 -7.97
N SER A 253 -25.31 2.95 -7.98
CA SER A 253 -24.59 2.36 -9.11
C SER A 253 -25.52 2.30 -10.34
N ASN A 254 -25.02 2.73 -11.49
CA ASN A 254 -25.76 2.70 -12.76
C ASN A 254 -25.07 1.81 -13.81
N GLY A 255 -24.00 1.09 -13.43
CA GLY A 255 -23.15 0.30 -14.30
C GLY A 255 -22.77 -1.07 -13.71
N GLY A 256 -21.87 -1.79 -14.40
CA GLY A 256 -21.42 -3.13 -13.96
C GLY A 256 -20.36 -3.09 -12.86
N GLN A 257 -19.32 -2.30 -13.04
CA GLN A 257 -18.31 -1.97 -12.02
C GLN A 257 -18.04 -0.48 -12.15
N GLU A 258 -18.09 0.24 -11.04
CA GLU A 258 -17.95 1.69 -11.01
C GLU A 258 -16.71 2.11 -10.21
N GLY A 259 -16.11 3.24 -10.59
CA GLY A 259 -15.08 3.88 -9.79
C GLY A 259 -15.70 4.64 -8.62
N VAL A 260 -15.06 4.59 -7.46
CA VAL A 260 -15.47 5.32 -6.24
C VAL A 260 -14.28 6.09 -5.68
N LEU A 261 -14.59 7.19 -5.00
CA LEU A 261 -13.65 8.08 -4.32
C LEU A 261 -14.17 8.43 -2.92
#